data_AF-A0A383EZC7-F1
#
_entry.id   AF-A0A383EZC7-F1
#
_cell.length_a   1.000
_cell.length_b   1.000
_cell.length_c   1.000
_cell.angle_alpha   90.00
_cell.angle_beta   90.00
_cell.angle_gamma   90.00
#
_symmetry.space_group_name_H-M   'P 1'
#
loop_
_entity.id
_entity.type
_entity.pdbx_description
1 polymer ?
#
loop_
_entity_poly.entity_id
_entity_poly.type
_entity_poly.pdbx_seq_one_letter_code
_entity_poly.pdbx_strand_id
1 'polypeptide(L)' 'VEAIEDTPSLELDEKTLRRRRGRERRGKPIGRYLMCVSVGDGVTQLAILEGRALIEHYVSRPADDANEIHGNVYQAR' A
#
# COMPACT_ATOMS: atom_id res chain seq x y z
N VAL A 1 -2.74 -24.72 8.79
CA VAL A 1 -1.61 -23.88 8.37
C VAL A 1 -1.61 -22.72 9.36
N GLU A 2 -0.65 -22.68 10.27
CA GLU A 2 -0.53 -21.53 11.17
C GLU A 2 -0.19 -20.32 10.30
N ALA A 3 -1.05 -19.31 10.31
CA ALA A 3 -0.68 -18.01 9.79
C ALA A 3 0.59 -17.58 10.53
N ILE A 4 1.54 -16.98 9.81
CA ILE A 4 2.65 -16.25 10.42
C ILE A 4 2.03 -15.00 11.03
N GLU A 5 1.29 -15.18 12.12
CA GLU A 5 0.86 -14.11 12.99
C GLU A 5 2.01 -13.91 13.96
N ASP A 6 2.46 -12.66 14.05
CA ASP A 6 3.44 -12.17 15.02
C ASP A 6 4.93 -12.22 14.62
N THR A 7 5.26 -11.97 13.35
CA THR A 7 6.56 -11.35 13.08
C THR A 7 6.48 -9.89 13.52
N PRO A 8 7.23 -9.46 14.55
CA PRO A 8 7.25 -8.06 14.94
C PRO A 8 7.67 -7.23 13.73
N SER A 9 6.94 -6.16 13.46
CA SER A 9 7.35 -5.18 12.44
C SER A 9 8.80 -4.79 12.71
N LEU A 10 9.69 -5.04 11.75
CA LEU A 10 11.11 -4.70 11.89
C LEU A 10 11.23 -3.19 12.13
N GLU A 11 11.48 -2.80 13.37
CA GLU A 11 11.77 -1.42 13.71
C GLU A 11 13.10 -1.04 13.06
N LEU A 12 13.06 0.00 12.23
CA LEU A 12 14.22 0.50 11.54
C LEU A 12 14.92 1.53 12.40
N ASP A 13 16.25 1.48 12.45
CA ASP A 13 17.03 2.53 13.12
C ASP A 13 16.80 3.90 12.47
N GLU A 14 17.03 4.96 13.24
CA GLU A 14 16.77 6.34 12.80
C GLU A 14 17.60 6.71 11.56
N LYS A 15 18.82 6.15 11.43
CA LYS A 15 19.72 6.40 10.30
C LYS A 15 19.14 5.83 9.00
N THR A 16 18.54 4.65 9.07
CA THR A 16 17.89 3.95 7.96
C THR A 16 16.60 4.66 7.58
N LEU A 17 15.81 5.08 8.56
CA LEU A 17 14.62 5.91 8.32
C LEU A 17 14.98 7.23 7.64
N ARG A 18 16.01 7.95 8.13
CA ARG A 18 16.50 9.19 7.50
C ARG A 18 16.98 8.99 6.07
N ARG A 19 17.66 7.87 5.78
CA ARG A 19 18.10 7.54 4.42
C ARG A 19 16.92 7.28 3.47
N ARG A 20 15.85 6.66 3.97
CA ARG A 20 14.60 6.40 3.23
C ARG A 20 13.70 7.64 3.12
N ARG A 21 13.83 8.58 4.07
CA ARG A 21 13.20 9.90 4.09
C ARG A 21 13.85 10.79 3.03
N GLY A 22 13.53 10.50 1.76
CA GLY A 22 13.92 11.27 0.58
C GLY A 22 13.53 12.75 0.63
N ARG A 23 13.69 13.47 -0.49
CA ARG A 23 13.60 14.93 -0.49
C ARG A 23 12.17 15.45 -0.32
N GLU A 24 12.03 16.52 0.45
CA GLU A 24 10.74 17.19 0.73
C GLU A 24 10.84 18.71 0.46
N ARG A 25 9.73 19.33 0.05
CA ARG A 25 9.57 20.79 -0.11
C ARG A 25 8.26 21.22 0.55
N ARG A 26 8.32 22.17 1.48
CA ARG A 26 7.15 22.63 2.26
C ARG A 26 6.42 21.46 2.94
N GLY A 27 7.17 20.50 3.48
CA GLY A 27 6.64 19.30 4.14
C GLY A 27 6.02 18.26 3.21
N LYS A 28 6.16 18.41 1.88
CA LYS A 28 5.64 17.46 0.89
C LYS A 28 6.79 16.74 0.17
N PRO A 29 6.71 15.42 -0.04
CA PRO A 29 7.72 14.70 -0.80
C PRO A 29 7.80 15.21 -2.24
N ILE A 30 9.03 15.39 -2.75
CA ILE A 30 9.30 15.86 -4.11
C ILE A 30 9.59 14.67 -5.02
N GLY A 31 8.95 14.61 -6.20
CA GLY A 31 9.21 13.55 -7.18
C GLY A 31 8.88 12.15 -6.67
N ARG A 32 7.98 12.07 -5.68
CA ARG A 32 7.46 10.80 -5.16
C ARG A 32 5.97 10.75 -5.45
N TYR A 33 5.52 9.61 -5.93
CA TYR A 33 4.11 9.30 -5.97
C TYR A 33 3.58 9.19 -4.53
N LEU A 34 2.46 9.85 -4.26
CA LEU A 34 1.71 9.70 -3.03
C LEU A 34 0.57 8.73 -3.29
N MET A 35 0.54 7.61 -2.56
CA MET A 35 -0.60 6.70 -2.56
C MET A 35 -1.53 7.06 -1.39
N CYS A 36 -2.77 7.39 -1.70
CA CYS A 36 -3.84 7.60 -0.74
C CYS A 36 -4.76 6.37 -0.76
N VAL A 37 -5.09 5.85 0.41
CA VAL A 37 -6.00 4.70 0.56
C VAL A 37 -7.18 5.13 1.43
N SER A 38 -8.39 4.90 0.93
CA SER A 38 -9.63 5.13 1.66
C SER A 38 -10.46 3.86 1.64
N VAL A 39 -10.86 3.38 2.81
CA VAL A 39 -11.66 2.16 2.98
C VAL A 39 -13.00 2.54 3.60
N GLY A 40 -14.10 2.12 2.99
CA GLY A 40 -15.45 2.38 3.49
C GLY A 40 -16.52 1.68 2.65
N ASP A 41 -17.64 1.32 3.29
CA ASP A 41 -18.85 0.75 2.66
C ASP A 41 -18.60 -0.40 1.67
N GLY A 42 -17.68 -1.32 2.03
CA GLY A 42 -17.35 -2.46 1.16
C GLY A 42 -16.62 -2.05 -0.12
N VAL A 43 -15.92 -0.91 -0.10
CA VAL A 43 -15.11 -0.45 -1.23
C VAL A 43 -13.76 0.05 -0.69
N THR A 44 -12.70 -0.26 -1.43
CA THR A 44 -11.37 0.30 -1.20
C THR A 44 -10.99 1.17 -2.39
N GLN A 45 -10.73 2.44 -2.13
CA GLN A 45 -10.27 3.39 -3.13
C GLN A 45 -8.77 3.62 -2.95
N LEU A 46 -8.02 3.50 -4.04
CA LEU A 46 -6.61 3.85 -4.10
C LEU A 46 -6.41 4.98 -5.10
N ALA A 47 -5.74 6.04 -4.68
CA ALA A 47 -5.38 7.16 -5.55
C ALA A 47 -3.87 7.38 -5.54
N ILE A 48 -3.27 7.50 -6.71
CA ILE A 48 -1.84 7.78 -6.89
C ILE A 48 -1.71 9.21 -7.40
N LEU A 49 -1.02 10.06 -6.64
CA LEU A 49 -0.83 11.47 -6.95
C LEU A 49 0.65 11.77 -7.22
N GLU A 50 0.89 12.62 -8.22
CA GLU A 50 2.16 13.34 -8.37
C GLU A 50 1.95 14.81 -7.99
N GLY A 51 2.44 15.19 -6.81
CA GLY A 51 2.23 16.53 -6.27
C GLY A 51 0.76 16.82 -5.93
N ARG A 52 0.03 17.45 -6.86
CA ARG A 52 -1.42 17.73 -6.73
C ARG A 52 -2.24 17.15 -7.88
N ALA A 53 -1.57 16.54 -8.86
CA ALA A 53 -2.24 15.89 -9.98
C ALA A 53 -2.56 14.45 -9.57
N LEU A 54 -3.81 14.05 -9.79
CA LEU A 54 -4.19 12.64 -9.75
C LEU A 54 -3.67 11.97 -11.01
N ILE A 55 -2.89 10.91 -10.84
CA ILE A 55 -2.28 10.16 -11.95
C ILE A 55 -3.09 8.90 -12.22
N GLU A 56 -3.37 8.12 -11.18
CA GLU A 56 -4.17 6.89 -11.27
C GLU A 56 -5.17 6.80 -10.13
N HIS A 57 -6.29 6.15 -10.40
CA HIS A 57 -7.34 5.87 -9.41
C HIS A 57 -7.89 4.47 -9.63
N TYR A 58 -7.87 3.65 -8.59
CA TYR A 58 -8.40 2.31 -8.58
C TYR A 58 -9.52 2.21 -7.56
N VAL A 59 -10.55 1.44 -7.92
CA VAL A 59 -11.65 1.10 -7.04
C VAL A 59 -11.69 -0.41 -6.95
N SER A 60 -11.39 -0.93 -5.76
CA SER A 60 -11.57 -2.34 -5.45
C SER A 60 -12.89 -2.53 -4.72
N ARG A 61 -13.64 -3.54 -5.15
CA ARG A 61 -14.84 -4.03 -4.47
C ARG A 61 -14.57 -5.49 -4.09
N PRO A 62 -15.19 -6.01 -3.01
CA PRO A 62 -15.24 -7.42 -2.72
C PRO A 62 -15.60 -8.19 -3.98
N ALA A 63 -14.86 -9.25 -4.28
CA ALA A 63 -15.19 -10.13 -5.38
C ALA A 63 -16.58 -10.73 -5.14
N ASP A 64 -17.42 -10.75 -6.18
CA ASP A 64 -18.74 -11.37 -6.12
C ASP A 64 -18.62 -12.90 -6.02
N ASP A 65 -17.50 -13.47 -6.51
CA ASP A 65 -17.19 -14.90 -6.43
C ASP A 65 -16.01 -15.15 -5.49
N ALA A 66 -16.28 -15.82 -4.37
CA ALA A 66 -15.28 -16.20 -3.38
C ALA A 66 -14.25 -17.21 -3.92
N ASN A 67 -14.49 -17.84 -5.08
CA ASN A 67 -13.61 -18.82 -5.70
C ASN A 67 -12.69 -18.21 -6.77
N GLU A 68 -12.71 -16.89 -6.97
CA GLU A 68 -11.80 -16.26 -7.91
C GLU A 68 -10.37 -16.23 -7.35
N ILE A 69 -9.53 -17.16 -7.82
CA ILE A 69 -8.16 -17.39 -7.33
C ILE A 69 -7.07 -16.94 -8.32
N HIS A 70 -7.44 -16.17 -9.34
CA HIS A 70 -6.50 -15.70 -10.37
C HIS A 70 -5.40 -14.83 -9.75
N GLY A 71 -4.13 -15.19 -10.00
CA GLY A 71 -2.99 -14.45 -9.50
C GLY A 71 -2.60 -14.76 -8.05
N ASN A 72 -3.36 -15.62 -7.35
CA ASN A 72 -2.98 -16.08 -6.01
C ASN A 72 -1.83 -17.08 -6.13
N VAL A 73 -0.82 -16.92 -5.25
CA VAL A 73 0.29 -17.87 -5.13
C VAL A 73 0.12 -18.64 -3.82
N TYR A 74 0.08 -19.96 -3.91
CA TYR A 74 -0.09 -20.84 -2.76
C TYR A 74 1.19 -21.65 -2.52
N GLN A 75 1.50 -21.92 -1.25
CA GLN A 75 2.56 -22.84 -0.89
C GLN A 75 2.00 -24.26 -0.77
N ALA A 76 2.56 -25.22 -1.52
CA ALA A 76 2.24 -26.64 -1.37
C ALA A 76 3.22 -27.31 -0.40
N ARG A 77 2.74 -28.33 0.33
CA ARG A 77 3.53 -29.12 1.28
C ARG A 77 4.30 -30.23 0.59
#